data_AF-A0A8H8JXR7-F1
#
_entry.id   AF-A0A8H8JXR7-F1
#
_cell.length_a   1.000
_cell.length_b   1.000
_cell.length_c   1.000
_cell.angle_alpha   90.00
_cell.angle_beta   90.00
_cell.angle_gamma   90.00
#
_symmetry.space_group_name_H-M   'P 1'
#
loop_
_entity.id
_entity.type
_entity.pdbx_description
1 polymer ?
#
loop_
_entity_poly.entity_id
_entity_poly.type
_entity_poly.pdbx_seq_one_letter_code
_entity_poly.pdbx_strand_id
1 'polypeptide(L)'
;MAKDIIIERGAHEVIGGYLSPVSDMYKKPDLAPAVHRIQMCALAVDNSSDWLMVDPWEVYQMGYTRTAFVLEHFDLELNGGRSGGILTRDGGRKKIKVMLLVGGDLVQSFCAPGVWPLQSLRIVLRDFGCVVIERTGSDARELLLSHTILHEHRDNIIIVKQLIYNDISSSKVRLFIKRGLSIKFLLPGAVIGYMDKHMLYRSESPGSSGQCSREYV
;
A
#
# COMPACT_ATOMS: atom_id res chain seq x y z
N MET A 1 12.87 6.77 -3.31
CA MET A 1 12.20 8.09 -3.41
C MET A 1 11.70 8.57 -2.05
N ALA A 2 10.70 7.94 -1.41
CA ALA A 2 10.23 8.40 -0.09
C ALA A 2 11.34 8.45 0.97
N LYS A 3 12.07 7.33 1.13
CA LYS A 3 13.22 7.23 2.04
C LYS A 3 14.24 8.34 1.78
N ASP A 4 14.60 8.56 0.52
CA ASP A 4 15.60 9.56 0.12
C ASP A 4 15.16 10.98 0.48
N ILE A 5 13.91 11.37 0.20
CA ILE A 5 13.39 12.71 0.55
C ILE A 5 13.32 12.92 2.06
N ILE A 6 12.96 11.88 2.83
CA ILE A 6 12.93 11.98 4.30
C ILE A 6 14.34 12.24 4.84
N ILE A 7 15.34 11.51 4.32
CA ILE A 7 16.75 11.66 4.69
C ILE A 7 17.27 13.04 4.27
N GLU A 8 16.98 13.48 3.03
CA GLU A 8 17.42 14.77 2.49
C GLU A 8 16.90 15.95 3.33
N ARG A 9 15.67 15.88 3.84
CA ARG A 9 15.12 16.89 4.75
C ARG A 9 15.86 16.99 6.09
N GLY A 10 16.63 15.96 6.47
CA GLY A 10 17.48 15.95 7.67
C GLY A 10 16.75 15.93 9.02
N ALA A 11 15.42 16.05 9.03
CA ALA A 11 14.62 16.10 10.25
C ALA A 11 14.30 14.72 10.84
N HIS A 12 14.38 13.65 10.03
CA HIS A 12 14.00 12.30 10.43
C HIS A 12 14.95 11.26 9.84
N GLU A 13 15.03 10.11 10.51
CA GLU A 13 15.71 8.91 10.05
C GLU A 13 14.67 7.82 9.74
N VAL A 14 14.81 7.13 8.60
CA VAL A 14 13.92 6.02 8.24
C VAL A 14 14.50 4.73 8.81
N ILE A 15 13.84 4.20 9.84
CA ILE A 15 14.28 2.98 10.54
C ILE A 15 13.66 1.69 9.98
N GLY A 16 12.60 1.80 9.19
CA GLY A 16 11.91 0.66 8.60
C GLY A 16 10.67 1.07 7.81
N GLY A 17 10.09 0.13 7.07
CA GLY A 17 8.83 0.30 6.36
C GLY A 17 8.06 -1.00 6.29
N TYR A 18 6.73 -0.91 6.31
CA TYR A 18 5.84 -2.07 6.34
C TYR A 18 4.86 -2.02 5.19
N LEU A 19 4.77 -3.13 4.44
CA LEU A 19 3.66 -3.40 3.55
C LEU A 19 2.56 -4.08 4.38
N SER A 20 1.41 -3.42 4.52
CA SER A 20 0.19 -3.98 5.15
C SER A 20 -0.83 -4.33 4.06
N PRO A 21 -0.95 -5.60 3.64
CA PRO A 21 -1.98 -6.00 2.69
C PRO A 21 -3.37 -5.84 3.31
N VAL A 22 -4.30 -5.26 2.56
CA VAL A 22 -5.69 -5.08 3.02
C VAL A 22 -6.39 -6.40 3.33
N SER A 23 -7.36 -6.43 4.24
CA SER A 23 -8.22 -7.62 4.46
C SER A 23 -9.06 -7.99 3.23
N ASP A 24 -9.38 -9.27 3.05
CA ASP A 24 -10.33 -9.73 2.02
C ASP A 24 -11.74 -9.18 2.24
N MET A 25 -12.06 -8.75 3.47
CA MET A 25 -13.31 -8.08 3.82
C MET A 25 -13.47 -6.70 3.17
N TYR A 26 -12.42 -6.17 2.53
CA TYR A 26 -12.53 -4.98 1.69
C TYR A 26 -13.40 -5.19 0.45
N LYS A 27 -13.62 -6.43 0.01
CA LYS A 27 -14.55 -6.81 -1.08
C LYS A 27 -14.33 -6.05 -2.40
N LYS A 28 -13.10 -5.63 -2.68
CA LYS A 28 -12.76 -5.01 -3.97
C LYS A 28 -12.90 -6.04 -5.10
N PRO A 29 -13.46 -5.66 -6.27
CA PRO A 29 -13.49 -6.54 -7.43
C PRO A 29 -12.10 -7.01 -7.84
N ASP A 30 -11.98 -8.27 -8.27
CA ASP A 30 -10.72 -8.92 -8.64
C ASP A 30 -9.63 -8.98 -7.54
N LEU A 31 -10.01 -8.79 -6.26
CA LEU A 31 -9.06 -8.94 -5.15
C LEU A 31 -8.73 -10.42 -4.95
N ALA A 32 -7.46 -10.77 -5.15
CA ALA A 32 -6.98 -12.13 -4.84
C ALA A 32 -7.04 -12.37 -3.32
N PRO A 33 -7.26 -13.63 -2.89
CA PRO A 33 -7.22 -14.00 -1.48
C PRO A 33 -5.98 -13.46 -0.76
N ALA A 34 -6.16 -13.02 0.49
CA ALA A 34 -5.13 -12.30 1.23
C ALA A 34 -3.86 -13.13 1.42
N VAL A 35 -3.99 -14.46 1.58
CA VAL A 35 -2.85 -15.38 1.69
C VAL A 35 -1.88 -15.25 0.50
N HIS A 36 -2.42 -15.09 -0.72
CA HIS A 36 -1.59 -14.89 -1.91
C HIS A 36 -0.96 -13.51 -1.93
N ARG A 37 -1.68 -12.47 -1.50
CA ARG A 37 -1.16 -11.10 -1.46
C ARG A 37 -0.05 -10.93 -0.43
N ILE A 38 -0.21 -11.50 0.77
CA ILE A 38 0.85 -11.56 1.79
C ILE A 38 2.09 -12.24 1.22
N GLN A 39 1.92 -13.42 0.62
CA GLN A 39 3.06 -14.17 0.08
C GLN A 39 3.74 -13.43 -1.08
N MET A 40 2.98 -12.81 -1.98
CA MET A 40 3.55 -11.99 -3.06
C MET A 40 4.30 -10.78 -2.51
N CYS A 41 3.78 -10.10 -1.47
CA CYS A 41 4.49 -9.02 -0.79
C CYS A 41 5.79 -9.51 -0.15
N ALA A 42 5.76 -10.68 0.52
CA ALA A 42 6.93 -11.25 1.17
C ALA A 42 8.03 -11.55 0.14
N LEU A 43 7.67 -12.26 -0.95
CA LEU A 43 8.59 -12.55 -2.06
C LEU A 43 9.12 -11.29 -2.74
N ALA A 44 8.33 -10.21 -2.77
CA ALA A 44 8.78 -8.95 -3.35
C ALA A 44 9.87 -8.30 -2.51
N VAL A 45 9.76 -8.31 -1.17
CA VAL A 45 10.72 -7.61 -0.28
C VAL A 45 11.96 -8.45 0.05
N ASP A 46 11.81 -9.78 0.17
CA ASP A 46 12.83 -10.70 0.71
C ASP A 46 14.21 -10.59 0.05
N ASN A 47 14.26 -10.34 -1.26
CA ASN A 47 15.51 -10.23 -2.02
C ASN A 47 15.74 -8.85 -2.65
N SER A 48 14.89 -7.86 -2.34
CA SER A 48 14.96 -6.53 -2.96
C SER A 48 15.07 -5.38 -1.97
N SER A 49 14.94 -5.64 -0.66
CA SER A 49 14.97 -4.60 0.35
C SER A 49 15.63 -5.06 1.66
N ASP A 50 16.41 -4.17 2.25
CA ASP A 50 17.02 -4.29 3.58
C ASP A 50 16.20 -3.61 4.70
N TRP A 51 15.10 -2.94 4.35
CA TRP A 51 14.34 -2.09 5.29
C TRP A 51 12.82 -2.21 5.17
N LEU A 52 12.31 -2.93 4.17
CA LEU A 52 10.88 -3.18 3.98
C LEU A 52 10.51 -4.57 4.48
N MET A 53 9.44 -4.64 5.26
CA MET A 53 8.86 -5.86 5.80
C MET A 53 7.38 -5.97 5.39
N VAL A 54 6.78 -7.13 5.63
CA VAL A 54 5.34 -7.35 5.46
C VAL A 54 4.72 -7.57 6.82
N ASP A 55 3.66 -6.82 7.11
CA ASP A 55 2.85 -7.01 8.30
C ASP A 55 1.45 -7.52 7.88
N PRO A 56 1.07 -8.74 8.27
CA PRO A 56 -0.23 -9.32 7.92
C PRO A 56 -1.33 -9.00 8.94
N TRP A 57 -1.09 -8.20 9.97
CA TRP A 57 -2.04 -7.97 11.07
C TRP A 57 -3.42 -7.51 10.58
N GLU A 58 -3.45 -6.60 9.60
CA GLU A 58 -4.70 -6.07 9.02
C GLU A 58 -5.58 -7.19 8.42
N VAL A 59 -4.95 -8.19 7.80
CA VAL A 59 -5.64 -9.32 7.17
C VAL A 59 -6.33 -10.21 8.21
N TYR A 60 -5.72 -10.37 9.39
CA TYR A 60 -6.22 -11.27 10.43
C TYR A 60 -7.34 -10.67 11.28
N GLN A 61 -7.73 -9.42 11.04
CA GLN A 61 -8.84 -8.80 11.72
C GLN A 61 -10.18 -9.41 11.27
N MET A 62 -11.13 -9.54 12.21
CA MET A 62 -12.44 -10.18 11.94
C MET A 62 -13.31 -9.40 10.94
N GLY A 63 -12.98 -8.15 10.64
CA GLY A 63 -13.74 -7.29 9.74
C GLY A 63 -12.83 -6.33 8.95
N TYR A 64 -13.44 -5.48 8.14
CA TYR A 64 -12.72 -4.43 7.45
C TYR A 64 -12.14 -3.43 8.46
N THR A 65 -10.83 -3.22 8.38
CA THR A 65 -10.10 -2.32 9.26
C THR A 65 -9.82 -1.01 8.54
N ARG A 66 -10.18 0.11 9.16
CA ARG A 66 -9.84 1.43 8.61
C ARG A 66 -8.36 1.70 8.80
N THR A 67 -7.74 2.41 7.85
CA THR A 67 -6.32 2.76 7.89
C THR A 67 -5.89 3.42 9.21
N ALA A 68 -6.74 4.24 9.81
CA ALA A 68 -6.45 4.85 11.11
C ALA A 68 -6.14 3.80 12.20
N PHE A 69 -6.94 2.73 12.29
CA PHE A 69 -6.71 1.65 13.26
C PHE A 69 -5.45 0.83 12.95
N VAL A 70 -5.11 0.69 11.67
CA VAL A 70 -3.84 0.06 11.26
C VAL A 70 -2.65 0.89 11.73
N LEU A 71 -2.70 2.21 11.58
CA LEU A 71 -1.64 3.11 12.06
C LEU A 71 -1.54 3.13 13.59
N GLU A 72 -2.68 3.12 14.29
CA GLU A 72 -2.73 3.01 15.76
C GLU A 72 -2.14 1.69 16.25
N HIS A 73 -2.39 0.58 15.56
CA HIS A 73 -1.76 -0.70 15.85
C HIS A 73 -0.23 -0.60 15.73
N PHE A 74 0.29 -0.07 14.62
CA PHE A 74 1.74 0.14 14.49
C PHE A 74 2.30 1.05 15.58
N ASP A 75 1.62 2.13 15.95
CA ASP A 75 2.07 3.00 17.05
C ASP A 75 2.12 2.26 18.38
N LEU A 76 1.12 1.42 18.66
CA LEU A 76 1.10 0.61 19.87
C LEU A 76 2.22 -0.42 19.90
N GLU A 77 2.46 -1.14 18.81
CA GLU A 77 3.54 -2.15 18.74
C GLU A 77 4.93 -1.51 18.84
N LEU A 78 5.12 -0.34 18.22
CA LEU A 78 6.43 0.33 18.15
C LEU A 78 6.71 1.19 19.38
N ASN A 79 5.69 1.85 19.93
CA ASN A 79 5.82 2.85 21.00
C ASN A 79 5.13 2.47 22.31
N GLY A 80 4.37 1.38 22.35
CA GLY A 80 3.68 0.91 23.55
C GLY A 80 4.60 0.23 24.56
N GLY A 81 4.08 0.12 25.79
CA GLY A 81 4.76 -0.58 26.89
C GLY A 81 5.96 0.17 27.48
N ARG A 82 6.65 -0.47 28.43
CA ARG A 82 7.78 0.12 29.18
C ARG A 82 9.04 0.32 28.33
N SER A 83 9.13 -0.40 27.21
CA SER A 83 10.26 -0.41 26.29
C SER A 83 9.87 0.05 24.88
N GLY A 84 8.84 0.88 24.77
CA GLY A 84 8.43 1.50 23.51
C GLY A 84 9.43 2.54 23.00
N GLY A 85 9.37 2.79 21.69
CA GLY A 85 10.26 3.71 20.99
C GLY A 85 11.63 3.11 20.72
N ILE A 86 12.50 3.93 20.14
CA ILE A 86 13.86 3.53 19.77
C ILE A 86 14.87 4.05 20.79
N LEU A 87 15.84 3.20 21.16
CA LEU A 87 16.97 3.59 22.00
C LEU A 87 17.94 4.44 21.19
N THR A 88 18.24 5.64 21.67
CA THR A 88 19.18 6.56 21.03
C THR A 88 20.59 6.41 21.61
N ARG A 89 21.60 6.90 20.87
CA ARG A 89 23.03 6.76 21.25
C ARG A 89 23.39 7.42 22.59
N ASP A 90 22.61 8.41 22.99
CA ASP A 90 22.69 9.12 24.28
C ASP A 90 22.05 8.33 25.44
N GLY A 91 21.54 7.12 25.21
CA GLY A 91 20.90 6.27 26.21
C GLY A 91 19.43 6.61 26.47
N GLY A 92 18.91 7.65 25.82
CA GLY A 92 17.49 8.01 25.86
C GLY A 92 16.62 7.09 24.99
N ARG A 93 15.30 7.19 25.14
CA ARG A 93 14.34 6.61 24.21
C ARG A 93 13.58 7.71 23.50
N LYS A 94 13.43 7.59 22.18
CA LYS A 94 12.60 8.50 21.38
C LYS A 94 11.41 7.76 20.79
N LYS A 95 10.26 8.43 20.75
CA LYS A 95 9.06 7.91 20.09
C LYS A 95 9.34 7.76 18.58
N ILE A 96 8.99 6.62 18.02
CA ILE A 96 9.02 6.35 16.58
C ILE A 96 7.80 7.02 15.95
N LYS A 97 8.02 7.84 14.92
CA LYS A 97 6.91 8.45 14.18
C LYS A 97 6.44 7.50 13.07
N VAL A 98 5.23 6.98 13.20
CA VAL A 98 4.57 6.21 12.14
C VAL A 98 3.97 7.18 11.12
N MET A 99 4.23 6.94 9.83
CA MET A 99 3.67 7.75 8.74
C MET A 99 3.07 6.86 7.65
N LEU A 100 1.98 7.33 7.05
CA LEU A 100 1.30 6.63 5.96
C LEU A 100 1.95 6.97 4.61
N LEU A 101 2.56 5.99 3.94
CA LEU A 101 3.13 6.16 2.59
C LEU A 101 2.10 5.80 1.52
N VAL A 102 1.74 6.76 0.66
CA VAL A 102 0.65 6.62 -0.31
C VAL A 102 0.95 7.29 -1.64
N GLY A 103 0.24 6.88 -2.69
CA GLY A 103 0.23 7.61 -3.97
C GLY A 103 -0.71 8.82 -3.92
N GLY A 104 -0.54 9.74 -4.88
CA GLY A 104 -1.42 10.90 -5.05
C GLY A 104 -2.90 10.56 -5.30
N ASP A 105 -3.18 9.37 -5.85
CA ASP A 105 -4.52 8.81 -6.04
C ASP A 105 -5.27 8.57 -4.72
N LEU A 106 -4.57 8.09 -3.67
CA LEU A 106 -5.21 7.95 -2.36
C LEU A 106 -5.49 9.32 -1.72
N VAL A 107 -4.61 10.30 -1.91
CA VAL A 107 -4.84 11.66 -1.39
C VAL A 107 -6.07 12.30 -2.04
N GLN A 108 -6.27 12.09 -3.34
CA GLN A 108 -7.52 12.49 -4.02
C GLN A 108 -8.76 11.86 -3.36
N SER A 109 -8.65 10.60 -2.89
CA SER A 109 -9.77 9.93 -2.20
C SER A 109 -10.13 10.58 -0.86
N PHE A 110 -9.23 11.32 -0.21
CA PHE A 110 -9.54 12.04 1.03
C PHE A 110 -10.58 13.14 0.81
N CYS A 111 -10.63 13.69 -0.41
CA CYS A 111 -11.59 14.72 -0.79
C CYS A 111 -12.93 14.13 -1.29
N ALA A 112 -13.01 12.81 -1.48
CA ALA A 112 -14.20 12.15 -2.00
C ALA A 112 -15.26 11.98 -0.88
N PRO A 113 -16.49 12.49 -1.06
CA PRO A 113 -17.54 12.39 -0.05
C PRO A 113 -17.87 10.94 0.31
N GLY A 114 -17.95 10.65 1.61
CA GLY A 114 -18.36 9.33 2.12
C GLY A 114 -17.29 8.23 2.09
N VAL A 115 -16.09 8.50 1.55
CA VAL A 115 -15.00 7.52 1.52
C VAL A 115 -14.25 7.45 2.85
N TRP A 116 -13.96 8.61 3.44
CA TRP A 116 -13.23 8.71 4.71
C TRP A 116 -14.11 9.34 5.80
N PRO A 117 -14.31 8.64 6.93
CA PRO A 117 -14.87 9.29 8.11
C PRO A 117 -13.95 10.42 8.57
N LEU A 118 -14.52 11.59 8.86
CA LEU A 118 -13.77 12.79 9.23
C LEU A 118 -12.79 12.54 10.40
N GLN A 119 -13.21 11.78 11.41
CA GLN A 119 -12.36 11.44 12.55
C GLN A 119 -11.18 10.56 12.16
N SER A 120 -11.40 9.56 11.30
CA SER A 120 -10.30 8.73 10.79
C SER A 120 -9.31 9.54 9.96
N LEU A 121 -9.79 10.49 9.15
CA LEU A 121 -8.92 11.37 8.38
C LEU A 121 -8.09 12.29 9.29
N ARG A 122 -8.70 12.82 10.36
CA ARG A 122 -8.00 13.61 11.38
C ARG A 122 -6.92 12.80 12.09
N ILE A 123 -7.19 11.56 12.50
CA ILE A 123 -6.20 10.68 13.12
C ILE A 123 -5.01 10.48 12.18
N VAL A 124 -5.28 10.10 10.92
CA VAL A 124 -4.24 9.88 9.90
C VAL A 124 -3.38 11.12 9.70
N LEU A 125 -3.98 12.30 9.53
CA LEU A 125 -3.24 13.51 9.16
C LEU A 125 -2.63 14.26 10.35
N ARG A 126 -3.29 14.25 11.51
CA ARG A 126 -2.83 14.97 12.71
C ARG A 126 -1.84 14.15 13.51
N ASP A 127 -2.17 12.88 13.79
CA ASP A 127 -1.43 12.09 14.79
C ASP A 127 -0.26 11.32 14.16
N PHE A 128 -0.37 10.96 12.88
CA PHE A 128 0.65 10.20 12.15
C PHE A 128 1.36 11.03 11.08
N GLY A 129 0.60 11.45 10.08
CA GLY A 129 1.08 12.15 8.90
C GLY A 129 1.19 11.24 7.68
N CYS A 130 1.41 11.86 6.52
CA CYS A 130 1.44 11.17 5.23
C CYS A 130 2.70 11.50 4.46
N VAL A 131 3.24 10.52 3.75
CA VAL A 131 4.24 10.69 2.70
C VAL A 131 3.56 10.39 1.38
N VAL A 132 3.45 11.37 0.50
CA VAL A 132 2.66 11.31 -0.72
C VAL A 132 3.59 11.26 -1.92
N ILE A 133 3.60 10.15 -2.64
CA ILE A 133 4.29 10.04 -3.93
C ILE A 133 3.40 10.64 -5.02
N GLU A 134 3.82 11.77 -5.57
CA GLU A 134 3.11 12.46 -6.63
C GLU A 134 3.25 11.69 -7.95
N ARG A 135 2.12 11.24 -8.51
CA ARG A 135 2.06 10.57 -9.82
C ARG A 135 1.60 11.55 -10.91
N THR A 136 1.89 11.22 -12.16
CA THR A 136 1.35 11.92 -13.35
C THR A 136 -0.17 11.97 -13.32
N GLY A 137 -0.74 13.17 -13.43
CA GLY A 137 -2.19 13.40 -13.42
C GLY A 137 -2.79 13.65 -12.05
N SER A 138 -2.00 13.67 -10.97
CA SER A 138 -2.42 14.10 -9.64
C SER A 138 -1.61 15.31 -9.20
N ASP A 139 -2.23 16.48 -9.06
CA ASP A 139 -1.61 17.64 -8.39
C ASP A 139 -1.91 17.57 -6.89
N ALA A 140 -1.07 16.80 -6.18
CA ALA A 140 -1.21 16.66 -4.75
C ALA A 140 -1.02 18.00 -4.04
N ARG A 141 -0.23 18.92 -4.62
CA ARG A 141 0.08 20.21 -4.01
C ARG A 141 -1.11 21.16 -4.09
N GLU A 142 -1.81 21.21 -5.22
CA GLU A 142 -3.05 21.96 -5.38
C GLU A 142 -4.14 21.45 -4.43
N LEU A 143 -4.27 20.12 -4.26
CA LEU A 143 -5.22 19.53 -3.32
C LEU A 143 -4.91 19.90 -1.85
N LEU A 144 -3.62 19.93 -1.48
CA LEU A 144 -3.21 20.39 -0.15
C LEU A 144 -3.60 21.84 0.12
N LEU A 145 -3.59 22.70 -0.89
CA LEU A 145 -3.93 24.12 -0.75
C LEU A 145 -5.43 24.36 -0.75
N SER A 146 -6.19 23.59 -1.52
CA SER A 146 -7.63 23.80 -1.73
C SER A 146 -8.51 23.12 -0.67
N HIS A 147 -8.05 22.03 -0.05
CA HIS A 147 -8.86 21.26 0.89
C HIS A 147 -8.56 21.62 2.35
N THR A 148 -9.56 22.10 3.09
CA THR A 148 -9.42 22.67 4.46
C THR A 148 -8.63 21.79 5.42
N ILE A 149 -8.95 20.49 5.51
CA ILE A 149 -8.31 19.57 6.47
C ILE A 149 -6.87 19.24 6.04
N LEU A 150 -6.62 19.15 4.73
CA LEU A 150 -5.28 18.87 4.21
C LEU A 150 -4.38 20.08 4.44
N HIS A 151 -4.92 21.28 4.22
CA HIS A 151 -4.22 22.53 4.49
C HIS A 151 -3.94 22.72 6.00
N GLU A 152 -4.90 22.41 6.87
CA GLU A 152 -4.77 22.47 8.33
C GLU A 152 -3.58 21.62 8.82
N HIS A 153 -3.39 20.43 8.25
CA HIS A 153 -2.36 19.48 8.66
C HIS A 153 -1.18 19.37 7.67
N ARG A 154 -0.99 20.36 6.79
CA ARG A 154 0.00 20.33 5.70
C ARG A 154 1.45 20.10 6.16
N ASP A 155 1.80 20.58 7.34
CA ASP A 155 3.15 20.41 7.91
C ASP A 155 3.45 18.95 8.28
N ASN A 156 2.42 18.12 8.43
CA ASN A 156 2.53 16.69 8.65
C ASN A 156 2.41 15.86 7.35
N ILE A 157 2.41 16.52 6.19
CA ILE A 157 2.31 15.88 4.88
C ILE A 157 3.59 16.17 4.07
N ILE A 158 4.28 15.11 3.68
CA ILE A 158 5.51 15.17 2.88
C ILE A 158 5.18 14.79 1.45
N ILE A 159 5.14 15.77 0.54
CA ILE A 159 5.04 15.50 -0.90
C ILE A 159 6.42 15.10 -1.43
N VAL A 160 6.46 13.99 -2.17
CA VAL A 160 7.63 13.45 -2.85
C VAL A 160 7.36 13.48 -4.35
N LYS A 161 8.08 14.34 -5.06
CA LYS A 161 8.00 14.42 -6.53
C LYS A 161 8.69 13.21 -7.16
N GLN A 162 7.98 12.50 -8.03
CA GLN A 162 8.55 11.40 -8.79
C GLN A 162 9.40 11.94 -9.95
N LEU A 163 10.73 11.77 -9.87
CA LEU A 163 11.67 12.19 -10.93
C LEU A 163 11.72 11.21 -12.12
N ILE A 164 11.47 9.93 -11.85
CA ILE A 164 11.43 8.87 -12.87
C ILE A 164 10.04 8.23 -12.84
N TYR A 165 9.29 8.36 -13.92
CA TYR A 165 7.93 7.86 -14.02
C TYR A 165 7.89 6.33 -14.06
N ASN A 166 7.14 5.75 -13.13
CA ASN A 166 6.78 4.35 -13.12
C ASN A 166 5.25 4.25 -13.08
N ASP A 167 4.63 4.08 -14.25
CA ASP A 167 3.18 3.99 -14.40
C ASP A 167 2.65 2.55 -14.46
N ILE A 168 3.31 1.65 -13.72
CA ILE A 168 2.83 0.30 -13.48
C ILE A 168 1.72 0.37 -12.41
N SER A 169 0.57 -0.22 -12.71
CA SER A 169 -0.55 -0.36 -11.79
C SER A 169 -1.04 -1.81 -11.77
N SER A 170 -1.54 -2.27 -10.63
CA SER A 170 -2.03 -3.65 -10.50
C SER A 170 -3.17 -3.96 -11.46
N SER A 171 -4.00 -2.98 -11.82
CA SER A 171 -5.06 -3.14 -12.82
C SER A 171 -4.51 -3.43 -14.22
N LYS A 172 -3.45 -2.72 -14.66
CA LYS A 172 -2.78 -2.99 -15.94
C LYS A 172 -2.09 -4.35 -15.93
N VAL A 173 -1.42 -4.70 -14.83
CA VAL A 173 -0.76 -6.01 -14.68
C VAL A 173 -1.77 -7.15 -14.77
N ARG A 174 -2.89 -7.08 -14.04
CA ARG A 174 -3.97 -8.09 -14.13
C ARG A 174 -4.56 -8.17 -15.54
N LEU A 175 -4.73 -7.03 -16.22
CA LEU A 175 -5.20 -7.01 -17.61
C LEU A 175 -4.23 -7.71 -18.57
N PHE A 176 -2.93 -7.51 -18.38
CA PHE A 176 -1.90 -8.17 -19.21
C PHE A 176 -1.95 -9.69 -19.03
N ILE A 177 -2.05 -10.17 -17.78
CA ILE A 177 -2.21 -11.58 -17.48
C ILE A 177 -3.48 -12.15 -18.12
N LYS A 178 -4.63 -11.47 -17.96
CA LYS A 178 -5.91 -11.86 -18.58
C LYS A 178 -5.83 -11.95 -20.11
N ARG A 179 -4.92 -11.20 -20.74
CA ARG A 179 -4.67 -11.18 -22.20
C ARG A 179 -3.51 -12.09 -22.65
N GLY A 180 -2.90 -12.85 -21.76
CA GLY A 180 -1.74 -13.69 -22.08
C GLY A 180 -0.48 -12.90 -22.45
N LEU A 181 -0.41 -11.61 -22.07
CA LEU A 181 0.75 -10.76 -22.33
C LEU A 181 1.81 -10.93 -21.23
N SER A 182 3.07 -10.76 -21.62
CA SER A 182 4.18 -10.85 -20.67
C SER A 182 4.14 -9.70 -19.66
N ILE A 183 4.37 -10.04 -18.40
CA ILE A 183 4.58 -9.09 -17.29
C ILE A 183 6.03 -9.12 -16.79
N LYS A 184 6.95 -9.74 -17.55
CA LYS A 184 8.37 -9.78 -17.21
C LYS A 184 8.91 -8.36 -17.09
N PHE A 185 9.75 -8.14 -16.08
CA PHE A 185 10.33 -6.84 -15.71
C PHE A 185 9.33 -5.79 -15.16
N LEU A 186 8.02 -6.09 -15.11
CA LEU A 186 7.05 -5.25 -14.39
C LEU A 186 6.98 -5.59 -12.89
N LEU A 187 7.33 -6.83 -12.54
CA LEU A 187 7.33 -7.37 -11.18
C LEU A 187 8.61 -8.19 -10.93
N PRO A 188 9.00 -8.40 -9.66
CA PRO A 188 10.08 -9.33 -9.30
C PRO A 188 9.81 -10.74 -9.83
N GLY A 189 10.86 -11.42 -10.31
CA GLY A 189 10.75 -12.76 -10.90
C GLY A 189 10.13 -13.80 -9.95
N ALA A 190 10.46 -13.74 -8.65
CA ALA A 190 9.89 -14.61 -7.63
C ALA A 190 8.37 -14.44 -7.49
N VAL A 191 7.87 -13.21 -7.60
CA VAL A 191 6.43 -12.91 -7.57
C VAL A 191 5.75 -13.46 -8.81
N ILE A 192 6.34 -13.26 -10.00
CA ILE A 192 5.81 -13.80 -11.26
C ILE A 192 5.72 -15.34 -11.18
N GLY A 193 6.79 -16.01 -10.74
CA GLY A 193 6.80 -17.46 -10.58
C GLY A 193 5.75 -17.98 -9.59
N TYR A 194 5.51 -17.25 -8.50
CA TYR A 194 4.44 -17.56 -7.56
C TYR A 194 3.05 -17.41 -8.20
N MET A 195 2.80 -16.31 -8.91
CA MET A 195 1.53 -16.07 -9.59
C MET A 195 1.22 -17.15 -10.63
N ASP A 196 2.22 -17.58 -11.40
CA ASP A 196 2.08 -18.64 -12.39
C ASP A 196 1.78 -20.00 -11.74
N LYS A 197 2.52 -20.35 -10.68
CA LYS A 197 2.30 -21.60 -9.92
C LYS A 197 0.89 -21.71 -9.36
N HIS A 198 0.33 -20.59 -8.90
CA HIS A 198 -1.01 -20.53 -8.29
C HIS A 198 -2.10 -20.10 -9.27
N MET A 199 -1.79 -19.97 -10.57
CA MET A 199 -2.75 -19.61 -11.63
C MET A 199 -3.52 -18.31 -11.35
N LEU A 200 -2.90 -17.35 -10.66
CA LEU A 200 -3.57 -16.13 -10.22
C LEU A 200 -3.89 -15.21 -11.40
N TYR A 201 -5.09 -14.61 -11.36
CA TYR A 201 -5.59 -13.62 -12.33
C TYR A 201 -5.72 -14.10 -13.79
N ARG A 202 -5.63 -15.41 -14.02
CA ARG A 202 -5.96 -16.01 -15.30
C ARG A 202 -7.48 -16.11 -15.43
N SER A 203 -8.02 -15.80 -16.60
CA SER A 203 -9.42 -16.06 -16.89
C SER A 203 -9.67 -17.57 -16.82
N GLU A 204 -10.77 -18.01 -16.19
CA GLU A 204 -11.21 -19.39 -16.39
C GLU A 204 -11.39 -19.62 -17.89
N SER A 205 -10.87 -20.73 -18.40
CA SER A 205 -11.08 -21.10 -19.79
C SER A 205 -12.58 -21.28 -20.01
N PRO A 206 -13.21 -20.64 -21.02
CA PRO A 206 -14.57 -21.02 -21.40
C PRO A 206 -14.50 -22.41 -22.01
N GLY A 207 -14.66 -23.46 -21.19
CA GLY A 207 -14.36 -24.81 -21.62
C GLY A 207 -14.71 -25.91 -20.61
N SER A 208 -15.84 -25.80 -19.92
CA SER A 208 -16.44 -26.93 -19.20
C SER A 208 -17.93 -26.75 -18.93
N SER A 209 -18.70 -26.35 -19.95
CA SER A 209 -20.15 -26.53 -19.96
C SER A 209 -20.66 -26.64 -21.40
N GLY A 210 -21.19 -27.83 -21.74
CA GLY A 210 -21.92 -28.08 -22.98
C GLY A 210 -21.16 -28.92 -24.01
N GLN A 211 -21.21 -30.25 -23.85
CA GLN A 211 -21.16 -31.15 -25.00
C GLN A 211 -22.26 -30.73 -25.98
N CYS A 212 -21.88 -30.14 -27.12
CA CYS A 212 -22.77 -30.03 -28.26
C CYS A 212 -22.50 -31.25 -29.15
N SER A 213 -23.42 -32.21 -29.08
CA SER A 213 -23.48 -33.39 -29.91
C SER A 213 -23.42 -32.98 -31.39
N ARG A 214 -22.40 -33.43 -32.11
CA ARG A 214 -22.44 -33.48 -33.57
C ARG A 214 -23.35 -34.64 -33.94
N GLU A 215 -24.57 -34.36 -34.36
CA GLU A 215 -25.32 -35.26 -35.21
C GLU A 215 -24.99 -34.94 -36.68
N TYR A 216 -24.46 -35.97 -37.35
CA TYR A 216 -24.42 -36.07 -38.80
C TYR A 216 -25.85 -36.34 -39.28
N VAL A 217 -26.41 -35.47 -40.12
CA VAL A 217 -26.99 -35.74 -41.45
C VAL A 217 -27.02 -34.43 -42.22
#